data_AF-A0AAW5EDY9-F1
#
_entry.id   AF-A0AAW5EDY9-F1
#
_cell.length_a   1.000
_cell.length_b   1.000
_cell.length_c   1.000
_cell.angle_alpha   90.00
_cell.angle_beta   90.00
_cell.angle_gamma   90.00
#
_symmetry.space_group_name_H-M   'P 1'
#
loop_
_entity.id
_entity.type
_entity.pdbx_description
1 polymer ?
#
loop_
_entity_poly.entity_id
_entity_poly.type
_entity_poly.pdbx_seq_one_letter_code
_entity_poly.pdbx_strand_id
1 'polypeptide(L)'
;ALRALKGDRKRLSTIASREWIEDNTKVTIPANKRNYRKQKDHVKVMNTMKALKKQLGEEVKEGRPKGSGTAEQTVREWQESHPAGKKADCIRETGLSKPTVYKWWK
;
A
#
# COMPACT_ATOMS: atom_id res chain seq x y z
N ALA A 1 29.28 -15.56 15.09
CA ALA A 1 29.10 -15.72 13.63
C ALA A 1 27.89 -14.93 13.10
N LEU A 2 26.65 -15.25 13.47
CA LEU A 2 25.43 -14.62 12.89
C LEU A 2 25.25 -13.11 13.16
N ARG A 3 25.82 -12.56 14.25
CA ARG A 3 25.74 -11.12 14.54
C ARG A 3 26.52 -10.24 13.53
N ALA A 4 27.64 -10.74 12.99
CA ALA A 4 28.48 -10.01 12.04
C ALA A 4 27.83 -9.87 10.65
N LEU A 5 26.91 -10.77 10.31
CA LEU A 5 26.22 -10.77 9.02
C LEU A 5 25.01 -9.83 8.99
N LYS A 6 24.45 -9.43 10.14
CA LYS A 6 23.29 -8.52 10.22
C LYS A 6 23.54 -7.13 9.63
N GLY A 7 24.80 -6.70 9.56
CA GLY A 7 25.19 -5.40 8.99
C GLY A 7 25.14 -5.36 7.46
N ASP A 8 25.10 -6.52 6.80
CA ASP A 8 25.26 -6.62 5.34
C ASP A 8 24.14 -7.47 4.73
N ARG A 9 22.93 -6.89 4.70
CA ARG A 9 21.68 -7.56 4.33
C ARG A 9 21.73 -8.24 2.96
N LYS A 10 22.49 -7.68 2.01
CA LYS A 10 22.68 -8.25 0.67
C LYS A 10 23.46 -9.57 0.72
N ARG A 11 24.54 -9.61 1.51
CA ARG A 11 25.36 -10.81 1.70
C ARG A 11 24.58 -11.91 2.41
N LEU A 12 23.77 -11.54 3.42
CA LEU A 12 22.86 -12.47 4.08
C LEU A 12 21.82 -13.09 3.14
N SER A 13 21.19 -12.29 2.27
CA SER A 13 20.19 -12.82 1.33
C SER A 13 20.78 -13.79 0.32
N THR A 14 22.05 -13.62 -0.06
CA THR A 14 22.74 -14.52 -0.99
C THR A 14 23.17 -15.81 -0.30
N ILE A 15 23.72 -15.74 0.92
CA ILE A 15 24.17 -16.92 1.67
C ILE A 15 22.99 -17.74 2.21
N ALA A 16 21.85 -17.12 2.51
CA ALA A 16 20.65 -17.83 2.95
C ALA A 16 19.68 -18.16 1.80
N SER A 17 20.10 -18.00 0.54
CA SER A 17 19.25 -18.34 -0.60
C SER A 17 19.06 -19.85 -0.72
N ARG A 18 17.92 -20.26 -1.30
CA ARG A 18 17.65 -21.68 -1.61
C ARG A 18 18.78 -22.27 -2.45
N GLU A 19 19.18 -21.56 -3.51
CA GLU A 19 20.22 -21.97 -4.45
C GLU A 19 21.57 -22.18 -3.73
N TRP A 20 21.96 -21.25 -2.85
CA TRP A 20 23.20 -21.39 -2.08
C TRP A 20 23.17 -22.62 -1.16
N ILE A 21 22.03 -22.92 -0.53
CA ILE A 21 21.89 -24.10 0.34
C ILE A 21 21.95 -25.39 -0.50
N GLU A 22 21.28 -25.43 -1.66
CA GLU A 22 21.33 -26.57 -2.59
C GLU A 22 22.77 -26.85 -3.05
N ASP A 23 23.49 -25.80 -3.45
CA ASP A 23 24.87 -25.90 -3.94
C ASP A 23 25.84 -26.39 -2.86
N ASN A 24 25.64 -26.00 -1.60
CA ASN A 24 26.53 -26.40 -0.49
C ASN A 24 26.18 -27.76 0.10
N THR A 25 24.89 -28.08 0.25
CA THR A 25 24.45 -29.33 0.88
C THR A 25 24.32 -30.49 -0.11
N LYS A 26 24.30 -30.20 -1.42
CA LYS A 26 24.00 -31.15 -2.49
C LYS A 26 22.63 -31.83 -2.32
N VAL A 27 21.74 -31.23 -1.54
CA VAL A 27 20.36 -31.65 -1.36
C VAL A 27 19.49 -30.77 -2.24
N THR A 28 18.71 -31.39 -3.13
CA THR A 28 17.72 -30.69 -3.95
C THR A 28 16.53 -30.26 -3.08
N ILE A 29 16.26 -28.95 -3.02
CA ILE A 29 15.18 -28.36 -2.23
C ILE A 29 14.16 -27.74 -3.20
N PRO A 30 13.11 -28.45 -3.63
CA PRO A 30 12.17 -27.92 -4.61
C PRO A 30 11.53 -26.61 -4.11
N ALA A 31 11.35 -25.65 -5.03
CA ALA A 31 10.69 -24.40 -4.71
C ALA A 31 9.26 -24.67 -4.20
N ASN A 32 8.99 -24.33 -2.94
CA ASN A 32 7.66 -24.48 -2.37
C ASN A 32 6.85 -23.19 -2.55
N LYS A 33 5.67 -23.30 -3.17
CA LYS A 33 4.68 -22.22 -3.23
C LYS A 33 3.42 -22.63 -2.49
N ARG A 34 3.23 -22.10 -1.29
CA ARG A 34 2.25 -22.53 -0.27
C ARG A 34 0.76 -22.45 -0.66
N ASN A 35 0.38 -22.12 -1.91
CA ASN A 35 -1.06 -22.03 -2.28
C ASN A 35 -1.41 -22.17 -3.78
N TYR A 36 -0.51 -21.98 -4.74
CA TYR A 36 -0.76 -22.00 -6.20
C TYR A 36 -2.00 -21.21 -6.75
N ARG A 37 -2.80 -20.55 -5.90
CA ARG A 37 -4.01 -19.83 -6.30
C ARG A 37 -3.64 -18.68 -7.23
N LYS A 38 -4.28 -18.65 -8.39
CA LYS A 38 -4.15 -17.53 -9.32
C LYS A 38 -4.86 -16.32 -8.73
N GLN A 39 -4.50 -15.12 -9.19
CA GLN A 39 -5.11 -13.87 -8.74
C GLN A 39 -6.65 -13.92 -8.81
N LYS A 40 -7.19 -14.53 -9.87
CA LYS A 40 -8.64 -14.75 -10.04
C LYS A 40 -9.27 -15.50 -8.85
N ASP A 41 -8.64 -16.59 -8.41
CA ASP A 41 -9.15 -17.42 -7.31
C ASP A 41 -9.04 -16.70 -5.98
N HIS A 42 -7.94 -15.97 -5.76
CA HIS A 42 -7.76 -15.13 -4.59
C HIS A 42 -8.84 -14.04 -4.49
N VAL A 43 -9.12 -13.34 -5.60
CA VAL A 43 -10.17 -12.31 -5.66
C VAL A 43 -11.55 -12.91 -5.37
N LYS A 44 -11.84 -14.11 -5.91
CA LYS A 44 -13.10 -14.81 -5.62
C LYS A 44 -13.27 -15.09 -4.13
N VAL A 45 -12.25 -15.68 -3.48
CA VAL A 45 -12.28 -15.99 -2.04
C VAL A 45 -12.43 -14.72 -1.20
N MET A 46 -11.69 -13.66 -1.53
CA MET A 46 -11.79 -12.37 -0.83
C MET A 46 -13.21 -11.79 -0.92
N ASN A 47 -13.81 -11.80 -2.11
CA ASN A 47 -15.17 -11.28 -2.32
C ASN A 47 -16.22 -12.12 -1.61
N THR A 48 -16.10 -13.45 -1.59
CA THR A 48 -17.02 -14.32 -0.85
C THR A 48 -16.96 -14.08 0.64
N MET A 49 -15.75 -13.95 1.21
CA MET A 49 -15.58 -13.67 2.65
C MET A 49 -16.11 -12.29 3.01
N LYS A 50 -15.92 -11.30 2.13
CA LYS A 50 -16.50 -9.97 2.28
C LYS A 50 -18.03 -10.01 2.30
N ALA A 51 -18.65 -10.75 1.39
CA ALA A 51 -20.11 -10.92 1.34
C ALA A 51 -20.65 -11.61 2.60
N LEU A 52 -19.97 -12.64 3.09
CA LEU A 52 -20.34 -13.34 4.32
C LEU A 52 -20.31 -12.42 5.54
N LYS A 53 -19.24 -11.63 5.71
CA LYS A 53 -19.13 -10.63 6.78
C LYS A 53 -20.29 -9.64 6.76
N LYS A 54 -20.69 -9.18 5.56
CA LYS A 54 -21.84 -8.31 5.37
C LYS A 54 -23.15 -8.98 5.79
N GLN A 55 -23.34 -10.27 5.49
CA GLN A 55 -24.51 -11.04 5.93
C GLN A 55 -24.55 -11.22 7.45
N LEU A 56 -23.39 -11.37 8.08
CA LEU A 56 -23.25 -11.47 9.54
C LEU A 56 -23.40 -10.11 10.26
N GLY A 57 -23.63 -9.02 9.53
CA GLY A 57 -23.78 -7.68 10.11
C GLY A 57 -22.48 -7.02 10.55
N GLU A 58 -21.32 -7.57 10.17
CA GLU A 58 -20.03 -6.94 10.45
C GLU A 58 -19.86 -5.66 9.61
N GLU A 59 -19.23 -4.64 10.19
CA GLU A 59 -18.88 -3.43 9.43
C GLU A 59 -17.82 -3.76 8.38
N VAL A 60 -18.23 -3.73 7.11
CA VAL A 60 -17.34 -3.92 5.96
C VAL A 60 -17.17 -2.58 5.24
N LYS A 61 -15.96 -2.02 5.29
CA LYS A 61 -15.62 -0.81 4.52
C LYS A 61 -15.60 -1.14 3.03
N GLU A 62 -16.52 -0.56 2.27
CA GLU A 62 -16.59 -0.75 0.82
C GLU A 62 -16.01 0.46 0.08
N GLY A 63 -15.05 0.21 -0.81
CA GLY A 63 -14.50 1.22 -1.70
C GLY A 63 -13.61 2.26 -1.02
N ARG A 64 -13.43 3.39 -1.70
CA ARG A 64 -12.65 4.52 -1.22
C ARG A 64 -13.46 5.28 -0.15
N PRO A 65 -12.84 5.83 0.91
CA PRO A 65 -13.57 6.58 1.93
C PRO A 65 -14.44 7.70 1.32
N LYS A 66 -15.62 7.93 1.88
CA LYS A 66 -16.49 9.03 1.41
C LYS A 66 -15.73 10.36 1.51
N GLY A 67 -15.82 11.19 0.46
CA GLY A 67 -15.07 12.46 0.35
C GLY A 67 -13.63 12.31 -0.18
N SER A 68 -13.14 11.08 -0.40
CA SER A 68 -11.83 10.89 -1.00
C SER A 68 -11.88 11.14 -2.51
N GLY A 69 -11.37 12.30 -2.92
CA GLY A 69 -11.41 12.78 -4.31
C GLY A 69 -11.92 14.23 -4.44
N THR A 70 -12.51 14.80 -3.39
CA THR A 70 -13.00 16.19 -3.41
C THR A 70 -11.89 17.22 -3.26
N ALA A 71 -10.68 16.80 -2.89
CA ALA A 71 -9.58 17.72 -2.59
C ALA A 71 -9.20 18.62 -3.78
N GLU A 72 -9.33 18.15 -5.03
CA GLU A 72 -9.11 19.00 -6.21
C GLU A 72 -10.14 20.13 -6.27
N GLN A 73 -11.42 19.79 -6.12
CA GLN A 73 -12.52 20.75 -6.13
C GLN A 73 -12.35 21.77 -4.98
N THR A 74 -12.08 21.30 -3.77
CA THR A 74 -11.86 22.17 -2.60
C THR A 74 -10.70 23.15 -2.82
N VAL A 75 -9.57 22.69 -3.38
CA VAL A 75 -8.41 23.55 -3.66
C VAL A 75 -8.71 24.55 -4.77
N ARG A 76 -9.51 24.17 -5.78
CA ARG A 76 -9.94 25.07 -6.86
C ARG A 76 -10.89 26.17 -6.36
N GLU A 77 -11.94 25.79 -5.64
CA GLU A 77 -12.91 26.73 -5.06
C GLU A 77 -12.24 27.71 -4.07
N TRP A 78 -11.24 27.22 -3.33
CA TRP A 78 -10.44 28.08 -2.45
C TRP A 78 -9.61 29.11 -3.23
N GLN A 79 -8.97 28.72 -4.33
CA GLN A 79 -8.19 29.64 -5.18
C GLN A 79 -9.09 30.69 -5.86
N GLU A 80 -10.29 30.31 -6.29
CA GLU A 80 -11.26 31.23 -6.91
C GLU A 80 -11.76 32.31 -5.92
N SER A 81 -11.94 31.93 -4.64
CA SER A 81 -12.31 32.86 -3.57
C SER A 81 -11.12 33.67 -3.01
N HIS A 82 -9.89 33.18 -3.18
CA HIS A 82 -8.66 33.80 -2.67
C HIS A 82 -7.64 34.01 -3.80
N PRO A 83 -7.88 34.96 -4.72
CA PRO A 83 -7.00 35.17 -5.88
C PRO A 83 -5.58 35.62 -5.51
N ALA A 84 -5.39 36.23 -4.33
CA ALA A 84 -4.07 36.59 -3.77
C ALA A 84 -3.57 35.58 -2.72
N GLY A 85 -4.30 34.49 -2.50
CA GLY A 85 -4.03 33.50 -1.46
C GLY A 85 -2.77 32.66 -1.76
N LYS A 86 -2.04 32.27 -0.71
CA LYS A 86 -0.87 31.41 -0.84
C LYS A 86 -1.23 29.96 -0.52
N LYS A 87 -0.42 29.01 -1.03
CA LYS A 87 -0.53 27.58 -0.71
C LYS A 87 -0.63 27.30 0.80
N ALA A 88 0.12 28.07 1.60
CA ALA A 88 0.14 27.94 3.05
C ALA A 88 -1.22 28.27 3.70
N ASP A 89 -1.90 29.30 3.20
CA ASP A 89 -3.22 29.71 3.70
C ASP A 89 -4.28 28.66 3.33
N CYS A 90 -4.24 28.17 2.10
CA CYS A 90 -5.10 27.07 1.68
C CYS A 90 -4.92 25.82 2.54
N ILE A 91 -3.68 25.43 2.87
CA ILE A 91 -3.41 24.29 3.78
C ILE A 91 -4.03 24.53 5.16
N ARG A 92 -3.87 25.74 5.70
CA ARG A 92 -4.36 26.11 7.03
C ARG A 92 -5.89 26.15 7.10
N GLU A 93 -6.54 26.64 6.06
CA GLU A 93 -8.00 26.83 6.01
C GLU A 93 -8.75 25.57 5.58
N THR A 94 -8.22 24.83 4.60
CA THR A 94 -8.88 23.60 4.09
C THR A 94 -8.52 22.36 4.91
N GLY A 95 -7.48 22.41 5.74
CA GLY A 95 -6.96 21.26 6.49
C GLY A 95 -6.35 20.17 5.60
N LEU A 96 -6.20 20.43 4.29
CA LEU A 96 -5.61 19.47 3.36
C LEU A 96 -4.10 19.35 3.56
N SER A 97 -3.58 18.15 3.37
CA SER A 97 -2.14 17.92 3.49
C SER A 97 -1.36 18.74 2.45
N LYS A 98 -0.14 19.18 2.81
CA LYS A 98 0.75 19.93 1.91
C LYS A 98 0.90 19.26 0.52
N PRO A 99 1.19 17.95 0.40
CA PRO A 99 1.28 17.31 -0.91
C PRO A 99 -0.02 17.41 -1.73
N THR A 100 -1.17 17.30 -1.08
CA THR A 100 -2.48 17.41 -1.74
C THR A 100 -2.70 18.80 -2.32
N VAL A 101 -2.47 19.85 -1.54
CA VAL A 101 -2.62 21.24 -2.01
C VAL A 101 -1.63 21.52 -3.14
N TYR A 102 -0.37 21.13 -2.99
CA TYR A 102 0.65 21.36 -4.03
C TYR A 102 0.35 20.64 -5.34
N LYS A 103 -0.25 19.45 -5.29
CA LYS A 103 -0.64 18.69 -6.48
C LYS A 103 -1.72 19.41 -7.30
N TRP A 104 -2.66 20.08 -6.64
CA TRP A 104 -3.84 20.68 -7.27
C TRP A 104 -3.76 22.21 -7.42
N TRP A 105 -2.66 22.80 -6.99
CA TRP A 105 -2.40 24.22 -7.16
C TRP A 105 -2.03 24.51 -8.61
N LYS A 106 -2.69 25.51 -9.22
CA LYS A 106 -2.39 25.94 -10.58
C LYS A 106 -1.54 27.20 -10.60
#